data_AF-A0A8S9WXI7-F1
#
_entry.id   AF-A0A8S9WXI7-F1
#
_cell.length_a   1.000
_cell.length_b   1.000
_cell.length_c   1.000
_cell.angle_alpha   90.00
_cell.angle_beta   90.00
_cell.angle_gamma   90.00
#
_symmetry.space_group_name_H-M   'P 1'
#
loop_
_entity.id
_entity.type
_entity.pdbx_description
1 polymer ?
#
loop_
_entity_poly.entity_id
_entity_poly.type
_entity_poly.pdbx_seq_one_letter_code
_entity_poly.pdbx_strand_id
1 'polypeptide(L)'
;MEKSPVGIYVKKYEWSGSQEAGDCSLWVRAATLEFDDGEWECQVTASDFTTQDALTSTPVRLVVRGFVLGRVDELRDLDGELSFRSDVLQAKSKASIML
;
A
#
# COMPACT_ATOMS: atom_id res chain seq x y z
N MET A 1 6.33 19.31 6.79
CA MET A 1 5.60 18.19 7.40
C MET A 1 6.49 16.98 7.21
N GLU A 2 6.96 16.40 8.30
CA GLU A 2 7.92 15.29 8.28
C GLU A 2 7.22 14.03 7.75
N LYS A 3 7.73 13.43 6.68
CA LYS A 3 7.19 12.18 6.15
C LYS A 3 7.65 11.06 7.08
N SER A 4 6.73 10.51 7.87
CA SER A 4 7.04 9.37 8.73
C SER A 4 7.15 8.09 7.88
N PRO A 5 8.19 7.27 8.09
CA PRO A 5 8.32 6.01 7.37
C PRO A 5 7.14 5.09 7.66
N VAL A 6 6.62 4.43 6.61
CA VAL A 6 5.54 3.46 6.75
C VAL A 6 6.08 2.21 7.43
N GLY A 7 5.46 1.81 8.55
CA GLY A 7 5.76 0.54 9.18
C GLY A 7 5.41 -0.64 8.27
N ILE A 8 6.36 -1.53 8.02
CA ILE A 8 6.11 -2.77 7.25
C ILE A 8 5.39 -3.77 8.16
N TYR A 9 4.07 -3.65 8.25
CA TYR A 9 3.23 -4.56 9.03
C TYR A 9 3.09 -5.89 8.30
N VAL A 10 3.49 -6.97 8.98
CA VAL A 10 3.37 -8.35 8.49
C VAL A 10 1.93 -8.62 8.05
N LYS A 11 1.76 -9.19 6.85
CA LYS A 11 0.48 -9.43 6.13
C LYS A 11 -0.17 -8.20 5.48
N LYS A 12 0.24 -6.95 5.76
CA LYS A 12 -0.25 -5.77 5.01
C LYS A 12 0.68 -5.45 3.84
N TYR A 13 1.96 -5.28 4.14
CA TYR A 13 3.01 -4.97 3.18
C TYR A 13 4.05 -6.09 3.20
N GLU A 14 4.43 -6.58 2.03
CA GLU A 14 5.43 -7.64 1.88
C GLU A 14 6.46 -7.21 0.84
N TRP A 15 7.75 -7.29 1.17
CA TRP A 15 8.81 -7.05 0.20
C TRP A 15 8.72 -8.04 -0.97
N SER A 16 8.85 -7.51 -2.17
CA SER A 16 8.82 -8.26 -3.42
C SER A 16 10.15 -8.19 -4.18
N GLY A 17 11.06 -7.33 -3.72
CA GLY A 17 12.41 -7.11 -4.25
C GLY A 17 13.51 -7.42 -3.22
N SER A 18 14.77 -7.24 -3.64
CA SER A 18 15.94 -7.36 -2.75
C SER A 18 16.19 -6.04 -2.03
N GLN A 19 15.95 -6.03 -0.72
CA GLN A 19 16.21 -4.86 0.13
C GLN A 19 17.71 -4.52 0.17
N GLU A 20 18.58 -5.52 0.13
CA GLU A 20 20.04 -5.28 0.13
C GLU A 20 20.54 -4.62 -1.17
N ALA A 21 19.77 -4.74 -2.26
CA ALA A 21 20.03 -4.05 -3.51
C ALA A 21 19.33 -2.68 -3.62
N GLY A 22 18.62 -2.23 -2.59
CA GLY A 22 17.84 -0.98 -2.61
C GLY A 22 16.51 -1.07 -3.37
N ASP A 23 16.00 -2.28 -3.63
CA ASP A 23 14.70 -2.45 -4.29
C ASP A 23 13.56 -2.33 -3.27
N CYS A 24 12.86 -1.20 -3.32
CA CYS A 24 11.70 -0.93 -2.47
C CYS A 24 10.38 -1.52 -3.00
N SER A 25 10.40 -2.46 -3.95
CA SER A 25 9.18 -3.04 -4.49
C SER A 25 8.39 -3.81 -3.42
N LEU A 26 7.11 -3.50 -3.26
CA LEU A 26 6.21 -4.07 -2.26
C LEU A 26 4.98 -4.73 -2.89
N TRP A 27 4.51 -5.81 -2.26
CA TRP A 27 3.15 -6.28 -2.39
C TRP A 27 2.28 -5.60 -1.34
N VAL A 28 1.25 -4.91 -1.80
CA VAL A 28 0.21 -4.34 -0.94
C VAL A 28 -0.96 -5.32 -0.88
N ARG A 29 -1.25 -5.85 0.31
CA ARG A 29 -2.43 -6.69 0.54
C ARG A 29 -3.61 -5.84 0.96
N ALA A 30 -4.81 -6.20 0.47
CA ALA A 30 -6.08 -5.59 0.85
C ALA A 30 -5.98 -4.06 0.93
N ALA A 31 -5.59 -3.46 -0.20
CA ALA A 31 -5.35 -2.01 -0.26
C ALA A 31 -6.64 -1.25 0.07
N THR A 32 -6.55 -0.24 0.95
CA THR A 32 -7.67 0.61 1.33
C THR A 32 -7.36 2.07 1.02
N LEU A 33 -8.42 2.86 0.82
CA LEU A 33 -8.30 4.27 0.43
C LEU A 33 -7.67 5.11 1.55
N GLU A 34 -7.88 4.72 2.81
CA GLU A 34 -7.45 5.45 3.99
C GLU A 34 -5.95 5.33 4.26
N PHE A 35 -5.33 4.23 3.85
CA PHE A 35 -3.94 3.92 4.20
C PHE A 35 -3.00 3.85 2.99
N ASP A 36 -3.49 3.39 1.84
CA ASP A 36 -2.63 3.09 0.70
C ASP A 36 -2.70 4.13 -0.42
N ASP A 37 -3.81 4.86 -0.57
CA ASP A 37 -3.90 5.94 -1.57
C ASP A 37 -3.00 7.11 -1.16
N GLY A 38 -2.11 7.52 -2.05
CA GLY A 38 -1.23 8.65 -1.79
C GLY A 38 0.09 8.58 -2.54
N GLU A 39 1.01 9.47 -2.16
CA GLU A 39 2.37 9.49 -2.69
C GLU A 39 3.28 8.59 -1.86
N TRP A 40 3.98 7.71 -2.55
CA TRP A 40 4.93 6.76 -1.97
C TRP A 40 6.34 7.05 -2.47
N GLU A 41 7.31 6.92 -1.59
CA GLU A 41 8.74 7.11 -1.88
C GLU A 41 9.52 5.93 -1.32
N CYS A 42 10.56 5.53 -2.05
CA CYS A 42 11.57 4.61 -1.55
C CYS A 42 12.63 5.43 -0.84
N GLN A 43 12.96 5.06 0.40
CA GLN A 43 14.01 5.70 1.17
C GLN A 43 14.96 4.63 1.66
N VAL A 44 16.26 4.82 1.38
CA VAL A 44 17.33 3.99 1.92
C VAL A 44 18.09 4.83 2.93
N THR A 45 18.24 4.32 4.14
CA THR A 45 19.09 4.94 5.15
C THR A 45 20.56 4.77 4.79
N ALA A 46 21.40 5.66 5.29
CA ALA A 46 22.84 5.56 5.11
C ALA A 46 23.37 4.19 5.58
N SER A 47 24.38 3.68 4.90
CA SER A 47 24.98 2.36 5.19
C SER A 47 25.71 2.33 6.54
N ASP A 48 26.32 3.46 6.92
CA ASP A 48 26.88 3.69 8.25
C ASP A 48 26.67 5.15 8.68
N PHE A 49 27.03 5.49 9.92
CA PHE A 49 26.81 6.83 10.46
C PHE A 49 27.72 7.92 9.86
N THR A 50 28.84 7.52 9.26
CA THR A 50 29.85 8.41 8.66
C THR A 50 29.66 8.60 7.16
N THR A 51 28.95 7.68 6.51
CA THR A 51 28.68 7.68 5.08
C THR A 51 27.36 8.43 4.82
N GLN A 52 27.37 9.37 3.87
CA GLN A 52 26.20 10.18 3.51
C GLN A 52 25.53 9.65 2.22
N ASP A 53 25.31 8.35 2.16
CA ASP A 53 24.76 7.63 0.99
C ASP A 53 23.26 7.33 1.11
N ALA A 54 22.55 8.05 1.98
CA ALA A 54 21.10 7.96 2.05
C ALA A 54 20.47 8.46 0.73
N LEU A 55 19.49 7.71 0.22
CA LEU A 55 18.81 8.02 -1.04
C LEU A 55 17.30 8.07 -0.83
N THR A 56 16.63 8.93 -1.60
CA THR A 56 15.17 9.02 -1.66
C THR A 56 14.76 9.11 -3.12
N SER A 57 13.84 8.24 -3.54
CA SER A 57 13.30 8.28 -4.89
C SER A 57 12.44 9.51 -5.13
N THR A 58 12.14 9.81 -6.38
CA THR A 58 10.99 10.68 -6.68
C THR A 58 9.68 10.03 -6.20
N PRO A 59 8.70 10.79 -5.71
CA PRO A 59 7.41 10.24 -5.30
C PRO A 59 6.64 9.63 -6.47
N VAL A 60 5.99 8.49 -6.19
CA VAL A 60 5.08 7.79 -7.10
C VAL A 60 3.68 7.80 -6.49
N ARG A 61 2.66 8.11 -7.29
CA ARG A 61 1.27 8.11 -6.84
C ARG A 61 0.66 6.71 -6.90
N LEU A 62 0.30 6.14 -5.77
CA LEU A 62 -0.59 4.99 -5.67
C LEU A 62 -2.04 5.49 -5.58
N VAL A 63 -2.90 4.99 -6.47
CA VAL A 63 -4.33 5.31 -6.47
C VAL A 63 -5.12 4.06 -6.12
N VAL A 64 -5.86 4.11 -5.02
CA VAL A 64 -6.78 3.04 -4.61
C VAL A 64 -8.20 3.48 -4.93
N ARG A 65 -8.94 2.63 -5.63
CA ARG A 65 -10.33 2.90 -5.97
C ARG A 65 -11.21 1.91 -5.23
N GLY A 66 -11.92 2.42 -4.23
CA GLY A 66 -13.01 1.68 -3.61
C GLY A 66 -14.25 1.67 -4.49
N PHE A 67 -14.94 0.55 -4.57
CA PHE A 67 -16.33 0.55 -4.98
C PHE A 67 -17.16 1.00 -3.78
N VAL A 68 -17.59 2.26 -3.77
CA VAL A 68 -18.77 2.61 -2.97
C VAL A 68 -19.93 1.93 -3.69
N LEU A 69 -20.56 0.94 -3.06
CA LEU A 69 -21.88 0.45 -3.49
C LEU A 69 -22.87 1.59 -3.28
N GLY A 70 -22.82 2.56 -4.19
CA GLY A 70 -23.46 3.86 -4.10
C GLY A 70 -24.23 4.20 -5.36
N ARG A 71 -24.81 3.18 -6.00
CA ARG A 71 -26.15 3.23 -6.61
C ARG A 71 -26.62 1.81 -6.90
N VAL A 72 -27.06 1.12 -5.86
CA VAL A 72 -28.08 0.08 -6.03
C VAL A 72 -29.23 0.59 -5.18
N ASP A 73 -30.32 1.01 -5.81
CA ASP A 73 -31.57 1.28 -5.10
C ASP A 73 -31.90 0.03 -4.27
N GLU A 74 -31.77 0.18 -2.94
CA GLU A 74 -32.45 -0.62 -1.91
C GLU A 74 -32.76 -2.09 -2.26
N LEU A 75 -31.74 -2.94 -2.41
CA LEU A 75 -31.96 -4.39 -2.29
C LEU A 75 -31.81 -4.79 -0.82
N ARG A 76 -32.93 -4.70 -0.10
CA ARG A 76 -33.15 -5.41 1.16
C ARG A 76 -33.36 -6.90 0.84
N ASP A 77 -32.45 -7.76 1.24
CA ASP A 77 -32.75 -9.19 1.40
C ASP A 77 -33.39 -9.43 2.78
N LEU A 78 -34.35 -10.34 2.81
CA LEU A 78 -35.43 -10.48 3.81
C LEU A 78 -35.03 -10.89 5.23
N ASP A 79 -33.75 -10.94 5.59
CA ASP A 79 -33.29 -11.44 6.89
C ASP A 79 -32.34 -10.48 7.65
N GLY A 80 -32.14 -9.25 7.17
CA GLY A 80 -31.56 -8.16 7.99
C GLY A 80 -30.08 -8.29 8.36
N GLU A 81 -29.34 -9.27 7.84
CA GLU A 81 -27.90 -9.37 8.04
C GLU A 81 -27.16 -8.68 6.89
N LEU A 82 -26.42 -7.61 7.20
CA LEU A 82 -25.48 -6.97 6.27
C LEU A 82 -24.34 -7.95 5.97
N SER A 83 -24.58 -8.88 5.06
CA SER A 83 -23.56 -9.79 4.55
C SER A 83 -22.68 -9.03 3.56
N PHE A 84 -21.63 -8.41 4.08
CA PHE A 84 -20.50 -8.02 3.25
C PHE A 84 -19.78 -9.29 2.82
N ARG A 85 -20.15 -9.84 1.66
CA ARG A 85 -19.28 -10.81 0.99
C ARG A 85 -18.01 -10.09 0.53
N SER A 86 -17.02 -10.12 1.40
CA SER A 86 -15.62 -9.70 1.23
C SER A 86 -14.87 -10.53 0.16
N ASP A 87 -15.61 -11.18 -0.76
CA ASP A 87 -15.05 -12.09 -1.76
C ASP A 87 -14.48 -11.35 -2.97
N VAL A 88 -14.41 -10.01 -2.92
CA VAL A 88 -13.58 -9.22 -3.84
C VAL A 88 -12.12 -9.42 -3.43
N LEU A 89 -11.60 -10.60 -3.79
CA LEU A 89 -10.19 -10.94 -4.01
C LEU A 89 -9.23 -10.39 -2.95
N GLN A 90 -8.49 -11.29 -2.29
CA GLN A 90 -7.18 -10.97 -1.72
C GLN A 90 -6.18 -10.63 -2.86
N ALA A 91 -6.50 -9.62 -3.68
CA ALA A 91 -5.67 -9.12 -4.75
C ALA A 91 -4.45 -8.48 -4.10
N LYS A 92 -3.30 -9.02 -4.44
CA LYS A 92 -2.02 -8.37 -4.18
C LYS A 92 -1.70 -7.51 -5.39
N SER A 93 -1.48 -6.23 -5.15
CA SER A 93 -0.95 -5.32 -6.17
C SER A 93 0.55 -5.14 -5.93
N LYS A 94 1.36 -5.29 -6.98
CA LYS A 94 2.78 -4.95 -6.90
C LYS A 94 2.92 -3.44 -7.09
N ALA A 95 3.49 -2.77 -6.11
CA ALA A 95 3.98 -1.40 -6.26
C ALA A 95 5.50 -1.48 -6.38
N SER A 96 6.04 -1.10 -7.54
CA SER A 96 7.49 -0.97 -7.73
C SER A 96 7.86 0.51 -7.66
N ILE A 97 8.63 0.86 -6.63
CA ILE A 97 9.17 2.20 -6.41
C ILE A 97 10.68 2.05 -6.49
N MET A 98 11.27 2.60 -7.55
CA MET A 98 12.72 2.53 -7.77
C MET A 98 13.39 3.81 -7.30
N LEU A 99 14.64 3.70 -6.86
CA LEU A 99 15.53 4.83 -6.55
C LEU A 99 15.99 5.55 -7.81
#